data_AF-A0A0S4TPW9-F1
#
_entry.id   AF-A0A0S4TPW9-F1
#
_cell.length_a   1.000
_cell.length_b   1.000
_cell.length_c   1.000
_cell.angle_alpha   90.00
_cell.angle_beta   90.00
_cell.angle_gamma   90.00
#
_symmetry.space_group_name_H-M   'P 1'
#
loop_
_entity.id
_entity.type
_entity.pdbx_description
1 polymer ?
#
loop_
_entity_poly.entity_id
_entity_poly.type
_entity_poly.pdbx_seq_one_letter_code
_entity_poly.pdbx_strand_id
1 'polypeptide(L)'
;MAQIHELLVGRIYFQIYYEDEDLRYPFIHSYEYCGRTERGSFEFRHVGTGDYYMLEEASLGSVEGMDQFVTSLKAWARQNPDLLP
;
A
#
# COMPACT_ATOMS: atom_id res chain seq x y z
N MET A 1 18.80 -0.05 -5.95
CA MET A 1 17.94 -0.46 -7.07
C MET A 1 16.72 -1.13 -6.46
N ALA A 2 15.54 -0.52 -6.58
CA ALA A 2 14.31 -1.08 -6.06
C ALA A 2 14.06 -2.42 -6.76
N GLN A 3 13.85 -3.49 -6.00
CA GLN A 3 13.33 -4.74 -6.53
C GLN A 3 12.01 -4.39 -7.21
N ILE A 4 11.88 -4.70 -8.50
CA ILE A 4 10.57 -4.73 -9.15
C ILE A 4 9.74 -5.70 -8.30
N HIS A 5 8.81 -5.17 -7.52
CA HIS A 5 7.82 -6.00 -6.87
C HIS A 5 7.14 -6.75 -8.01
N GLU A 6 7.28 -8.07 -8.07
CA GLU A 6 6.47 -8.89 -8.97
C GLU A 6 5.03 -8.78 -8.50
N LEU A 7 4.35 -7.75 -8.99
CA LEU A 7 2.95 -7.53 -8.73
C LEU A 7 2.17 -8.63 -9.43
N LEU A 8 1.31 -9.33 -8.67
CA LEU A 8 0.52 -10.44 -9.16
C LEU A 8 -0.91 -9.96 -9.40
N VAL A 9 -1.41 -10.12 -10.62
CA VAL A 9 -2.77 -9.70 -10.98
C VAL A 9 -3.79 -10.42 -10.09
N GLY A 10 -4.77 -9.69 -9.58
CA GLY A 10 -5.79 -10.18 -8.65
C GLY A 10 -5.32 -10.27 -7.19
N ARG A 11 -4.06 -9.93 -6.89
CA ARG A 11 -3.56 -9.89 -5.52
C ARG A 11 -3.86 -8.55 -4.87
N ILE A 12 -4.14 -8.60 -3.57
CA ILE A 12 -4.34 -7.42 -2.73
C ILE A 12 -3.00 -6.92 -2.20
N TYR A 13 -2.83 -5.60 -2.30
CA TYR A 13 -1.72 -4.82 -1.77
C TYR A 13 -2.27 -3.70 -0.88
N PHE A 14 -1.42 -3.15 -0.03
CA PHE A 14 -1.83 -2.20 1.01
C PHE A 14 -1.02 -0.91 0.93
N GLN A 15 -1.64 0.18 1.34
CA GLN A 15 -0.95 1.44 1.56
C GLN A 15 -1.38 2.00 2.91
N ILE A 16 -0.39 2.43 3.70
CA ILE A 16 -0.62 3.09 4.97
C ILE A 16 -0.57 4.60 4.73
N TYR A 17 -1.68 5.25 5.05
CA TYR A 17 -1.78 6.71 5.16
C TYR A 17 -1.84 7.08 6.64
N TYR A 18 -1.55 8.34 6.94
CA TYR A 18 -1.68 8.87 8.28
C TYR A 18 -2.55 10.12 8.23
N GLU A 19 -3.51 10.21 9.15
CA GLU A 19 -4.41 11.36 9.25
C GLU A 19 -3.74 12.57 9.90
N ASP A 20 -2.64 12.32 10.63
CA ASP A 20 -1.88 13.31 11.37
C ASP A 20 -0.44 13.44 10.85
N GLU A 21 0.15 14.62 11.07
CA GLU A 21 1.54 14.93 10.69
C GLU A 21 2.57 14.15 11.55
N ASP A 22 2.16 13.68 12.73
CA ASP A 22 3.01 12.93 13.65
C ASP A 22 3.07 11.42 13.32
N LEU A 23 2.37 10.97 12.26
CA LEU A 23 2.30 9.58 11.80
C LEU A 23 1.81 8.60 12.87
N ARG A 24 0.87 9.04 13.71
CA ARG A 24 0.38 8.30 14.87
C ARG A 24 -0.88 7.51 14.60
N TYR A 25 -1.75 7.97 13.70
CA TYR A 25 -3.05 7.37 13.43
C TYR A 25 -3.10 6.86 11.98
N PRO A 26 -2.71 5.60 11.75
CA PRO A 26 -2.68 5.04 10.41
C PRO A 26 -4.10 4.74 9.91
N PHE A 27 -4.38 5.12 8.66
CA PHE A 27 -5.49 4.62 7.87
C PHE A 27 -4.97 3.70 6.75
N ILE A 28 -5.65 2.59 6.51
CA ILE A 28 -5.18 1.55 5.59
C ILE A 28 -6.08 1.54 4.36
N HIS A 29 -5.48 1.74 3.19
CA HIS A 29 -6.11 1.42 1.92
C HIS A 29 -5.69 0.03 1.46
N SER A 30 -6.63 -0.66 0.82
CA SER A 30 -6.42 -1.96 0.20
C SER A 30 -6.71 -1.85 -1.28
N TYR A 31 -5.83 -2.39 -2.11
CA TYR A 31 -5.89 -2.30 -3.56
C TYR A 31 -5.71 -3.67 -4.20
N GLU A 32 -6.53 -4.02 -5.17
CA GLU A 32 -6.28 -5.14 -6.06
C GLU A 32 -5.44 -4.67 -7.24
N TYR A 33 -4.35 -5.37 -7.54
CA TYR A 33 -3.58 -5.09 -8.75
C TYR A 33 -4.26 -5.70 -9.99
N CYS A 34 -4.56 -4.86 -10.97
CA CYS A 34 -5.28 -5.26 -12.18
C CYS A 34 -4.36 -5.53 -13.38
N GLY A 35 -3.11 -5.06 -13.33
CA GLY A 35 -2.12 -5.28 -14.39
C GLY A 35 -1.44 -3.99 -14.82
N ARG A 36 -0.69 -4.07 -15.93
CA ARG A 36 -0.10 -2.90 -16.59
C ARG A 36 -1.01 -2.44 -17.72
N THR A 37 -1.12 -1.14 -17.87
CA THR A 37 -1.77 -0.53 -19.03
C THR A 37 -0.83 -0.45 -20.23
N GLU A 38 -1.39 -0.16 -21.41
CA GLU A 38 -0.62 0.02 -22.65
C GLU A 38 0.46 1.11 -22.54
N ARG A 39 0.27 2.08 -21.64
CA ARG A 39 1.22 3.18 -21.38
C ARG A 39 2.31 2.82 -20.36
N GLY A 40 2.29 1.62 -19.80
CA GLY A 40 3.29 1.13 -18.85
C GLY A 40 2.99 1.40 -17.37
N SER A 41 2.00 2.26 -17.07
CA SER A 41 1.55 2.50 -15.70
C SER A 41 0.82 1.27 -15.13
N PHE A 42 0.90 1.10 -13.82
CA PHE A 42 0.31 0.01 -13.06
C PHE A 42 -1.10 0.37 -12.60
N GLU A 43 -2.07 -0.45 -12.95
CA GLU A 43 -3.49 -0.24 -12.62
C GLU A 43 -3.85 -0.98 -11.33
N PHE A 44 -4.48 -0.26 -10.41
CA PHE A 44 -4.96 -0.78 -9.14
C PHE A 44 -6.42 -0.40 -8.93
N ARG A 45 -7.22 -1.32 -8.41
CA ARG A 45 -8.60 -1.08 -8.02
C ARG A 45 -8.71 -0.99 -6.50
N HIS A 46 -9.26 0.10 -5.98
CA HIS A 46 -9.47 0.24 -4.54
C HIS A 46 -10.56 -0.70 -4.05
N VAL A 47 -10.21 -1.50 -3.05
CA VAL A 47 -11.12 -2.45 -2.40
C VAL A 47 -12.06 -1.65 -1.50
N GLY A 48 -13.33 -1.57 -1.87
CA GLY A 48 -14.37 -0.87 -1.10
C GLY A 48 -15.14 0.17 -1.92
N THR A 49 -14.42 1.05 -2.64
CA THR A 49 -15.06 2.03 -3.54
C THR A 49 -15.19 1.49 -4.96
N GLY A 50 -14.26 0.64 -5.40
CA GLY A 50 -14.18 0.14 -6.77
C GLY A 50 -13.50 1.10 -7.75
N ASP A 51 -12.97 2.22 -7.28
CA ASP A 51 -12.27 3.19 -8.10
C ASP A 51 -10.92 2.66 -8.59
N TYR A 52 -10.51 3.10 -9.78
CA TYR A 52 -9.26 2.71 -10.41
C TYR A 52 -8.20 3.81 -10.28
N TYR A 53 -6.99 3.40 -9.94
CA TYR A 53 -5.83 4.25 -9.75
C TYR A 53 -4.68 3.78 -10.62
N MET A 54 -3.98 4.74 -11.18
CA MET A 54 -2.85 4.53 -12.08
C MET A 54 -1.59 4.98 -11.37
N LEU A 55 -0.68 4.05 -11.13
CA LEU A 55 0.59 4.32 -10.47
C LEU A 55 1.75 4.18 -11.45
N GLU A 56 2.64 5.15 -11.40
CA GLU A 56 3.94 5.07 -12.07
C GLU A 56 4.88 4.17 -11.26
N GLU A 57 5.91 3.62 -11.91
CA GLU A 57 6.89 2.73 -11.25
C GLU A 57 7.54 3.39 -10.02
N ALA A 58 7.81 4.69 -10.09
CA ALA A 58 8.37 5.47 -9.00
C ALA A 58 7.45 5.55 -7.76
N SER A 59 6.14 5.38 -7.95
CA SER A 59 5.14 5.43 -6.87
C SER A 59 4.86 4.06 -6.26
N LEU A 60 5.33 2.97 -6.88
CA LEU A 60 5.08 1.61 -6.38
C LEU A 60 5.71 1.33 -5.00
N GLY A 61 6.76 2.05 -4.62
CA GLY A 61 7.37 1.91 -3.30
C GLY A 61 6.45 2.28 -2.14
N SER A 62 5.31 2.93 -2.41
CA SER A 62 4.29 3.24 -1.41
C SER A 62 3.27 2.13 -1.18
N VAL A 63 3.28 1.09 -2.02
CA VAL A 63 2.31 0.00 -2.02
C VAL A 63 3.02 -1.29 -1.58
N GLU A 64 2.55 -1.88 -0.49
CA GLU A 64 3.20 -2.99 0.18
C GLU A 64 2.43 -4.30 -0.04
N GLY A 65 3.17 -5.39 -0.21
CA GLY A 65 2.58 -6.73 -0.08
C GLY A 65 2.27 -7.07 1.39
N MET A 66 1.43 -8.08 1.63
CA MET A 66 0.98 -8.47 2.99
C MET A 66 2.11 -8.60 4.02
N ASP A 67 3.22 -9.26 3.68
CA ASP A 67 4.31 -9.50 4.64
C ASP A 67 5.05 -8.20 5.01
N GLN A 68 5.25 -7.32 4.03
CA GLN A 68 5.84 -5.99 4.24
C GLN A 68 4.90 -5.13 5.07
N PHE A 69 3.61 -5.13 4.71
CA PHE A 69 2.57 -4.41 5.42
C PHE A 69 2.47 -4.80 6.90
N VAL A 70 2.46 -6.10 7.20
CA VAL A 70 2.48 -6.60 8.59
C VAL A 70 3.76 -6.17 9.32
N THR A 71 4.89 -6.12 8.62
CA THR A 71 6.16 -5.65 9.19
C THR A 71 6.10 -4.16 9.51
N SER A 72 5.59 -3.34 8.58
CA SER A 72 5.41 -1.90 8.74
C SER A 72 4.45 -1.58 9.89
N LEU A 73 3.30 -2.27 9.99
CA LEU A 73 2.37 -2.11 11.10
C LEU A 73 2.99 -2.50 12.46
N LYS A 74 3.76 -3.60 12.51
CA LYS A 74 4.47 -3.98 13.74
C LYS A 74 5.52 -2.96 14.14
N ALA A 75 6.22 -2.36 13.19
CA ALA A 75 7.19 -1.31 13.45
C ALA A 75 6.49 -0.05 14.00
N TRP A 76 5.39 0.36 13.37
CA TRP A 76 4.55 1.46 13.85
C TRP A 76 4.03 1.21 15.28
N ALA A 77 3.50 0.01 15.57
CA ALA A 77 2.97 -0.33 16.89
C ALA A 77 4.04 -0.28 18.00
N ARG A 78 5.28 -0.66 17.68
CA ARG A 78 6.42 -0.53 18.62
C ARG A 78 6.81 0.92 18.89
N GLN A 79 6.58 1.82 17.94
CA GLN A 79 6.86 3.24 18.06
C GLN A 79 5.74 4.00 18.78
N ASN A 80 4.51 3.46 18.78
CA ASN A 80 3.33 4.07 19.41
C ASN A 80 2.73 3.16 20.50
N PRO A 81 3.50 2.76 21.54
CA PRO A 81 3.02 1.81 22.54
C PRO A 81 1.87 2.37 23.40
N ASP A 82 1.76 3.70 23.51
CA ASP A 82 0.73 4.39 24.28
C ASP A 82 -0.64 4.43 23.59
N LEU A 83 -0.71 4.11 22.29
CA LEU A 83 -1.95 4.02 21.52
C LEU A 83 -2.50 2.59 21.45
N LEU A 84 -1.80 1.62 22.02
CA LEU A 84 -2.25 0.24 22.07
C LEU A 84 -3.21 0.04 23.26
N PRO A 85 -4.30 -0.73 23.08
CA PRO A 85 -5.30 -0.96 24.12
C PRO A 85 -4.78 -1.75 25.33
#